data_AF-A0A953ZFP9-F1
#
_entry.id   AF-A0A953ZFP9-F1
#
_cell.length_a   1.000
_cell.length_b   1.000
_cell.length_c   1.000
_cell.angle_alpha   90.00
_cell.angle_beta   90.00
_cell.angle_gamma   90.00
#
_symmetry.space_group_name_H-M   'P 1'
#
loop_
_entity.id
_entity.type
_entity.pdbx_description
1 polymer ?
#
loop_
_entity_poly.entity_id
_entity_poly.type
_entity_poly.pdbx_seq_one_letter_code
_entity_poly.pdbx_strand_id
1 'polypeptide(L)'
;MTEDLDIVTQLPPLNKRGLAMHKGEAGRLFCVAGSMGMVGAATLASRAALRTGAGLVRVGMPWRLAAVVAGRDPNVMTSALPETEDGTISAMSPAKILKQAEGSDVMLIGPGLSQNPQTVQAVINLLPQVKQKLVIDADGLNAIAHDHCEVLTSIQRTNGLPILTPHPGEMLRLLGDEYDGASLKEGDEHRRDVAVFFARKYKVVVVLKGYHTVVTDGTKVYVNQTGNPGMAKA
;
A
#
# COMPACT_ATOMS: atom_id res chain seq x y z
N MET A 1 -4.02 12.99 -29.09
CA MET A 1 -2.59 12.59 -29.23
C MET A 1 -2.34 11.54 -28.18
N THR A 2 -2.25 10.27 -28.57
CA THR A 2 -1.75 9.21 -27.69
C THR A 2 -0.27 9.50 -27.45
N GLU A 3 0.08 10.03 -26.27
CA GLU A 3 1.48 10.10 -25.86
C GLU A 3 2.05 8.67 -25.85
N ASP A 4 3.18 8.47 -26.54
CA ASP A 4 3.87 7.19 -26.59
C ASP A 4 4.27 6.78 -25.16
N LEU A 5 3.85 5.57 -24.76
CA LEU A 5 4.21 4.98 -23.49
C LEU A 5 5.63 4.41 -23.57
N ASP A 6 6.47 4.70 -22.58
CA ASP A 6 7.80 4.11 -22.47
C ASP A 6 7.69 2.70 -21.85
N ILE A 7 7.91 1.68 -22.67
CA ILE A 7 7.82 0.28 -22.25
C ILE A 7 9.14 -0.15 -21.60
N VAL A 8 9.09 -0.35 -20.29
CA VAL A 8 10.20 -0.85 -19.49
C VAL A 8 10.30 -2.36 -19.66
N THR A 9 11.41 -2.83 -20.21
CA THR A 9 11.71 -4.27 -20.38
C THR A 9 12.78 -4.78 -19.43
N GLN A 10 13.57 -3.87 -18.83
CA GLN A 10 14.61 -4.18 -17.87
C GLN A 10 14.40 -3.38 -16.59
N LEU A 11 14.35 -4.09 -15.45
CA LEU A 11 14.25 -3.44 -14.15
C LEU A 11 15.63 -2.91 -13.72
N PRO A 12 15.68 -1.75 -13.04
CA PRO A 12 16.93 -1.26 -12.48
C PRO A 12 17.47 -2.25 -11.43
N PRO A 13 18.80 -2.43 -11.35
CA PRO A 13 19.39 -3.30 -10.33
C PRO A 13 19.14 -2.73 -8.92
N LEU A 14 18.99 -3.61 -7.94
CA LEU A 14 18.96 -3.21 -6.53
C LEU A 14 20.37 -2.76 -6.08
N ASN A 15 20.41 -1.72 -5.24
CA ASN A 15 21.66 -1.26 -4.66
C ASN A 15 22.31 -2.37 -3.81
N LYS A 16 23.62 -2.61 -4.03
CA LYS A 16 24.40 -3.54 -3.21
C LYS A 16 24.58 -2.98 -1.80
N ARG A 17 24.55 -3.85 -0.80
CA ARG A 17 24.85 -3.48 0.58
C ARG A 17 26.36 -3.40 0.80
N GLY A 18 26.82 -2.27 1.31
CA GLY A 18 28.20 -2.14 1.78
C GLY A 18 28.44 -2.98 3.03
N LEU A 19 29.68 -3.44 3.23
CA LEU A 19 30.06 -4.25 4.39
C LEU A 19 29.87 -3.53 5.74
N ALA A 20 29.99 -2.21 5.75
CA ALA A 20 29.79 -1.37 6.94
C ALA A 20 28.34 -0.91 7.16
N MET A 21 27.41 -1.35 6.30
CA MET A 21 26.01 -0.90 6.37
C MET A 21 25.36 -1.35 7.68
N HIS A 22 24.66 -0.43 8.35
CA HIS A 22 23.88 -0.73 9.55
C HIS A 22 22.38 -0.69 9.29
N LYS A 23 21.59 -1.27 10.22
CA LYS A 23 20.13 -1.39 10.10
C LYS A 23 19.39 -0.06 9.86
N GLY A 24 19.97 1.06 10.28
CA GLY A 24 19.42 2.39 10.06
C GLY A 24 19.52 2.89 8.61
N GLU A 25 20.48 2.37 7.84
CA GLU A 25 20.73 2.69 6.42
C GLU A 25 20.01 1.73 5.46
N ALA A 26 19.62 0.55 5.95
CA ALA A 26 18.88 -0.45 5.17
C ALA A 26 17.37 -0.15 5.05
N GLY A 27 16.95 1.09 5.35
CA GLY A 27 15.58 1.56 5.27
C GLY A 27 14.70 1.19 6.46
N ARG A 28 13.72 2.04 6.74
CA ARG A 28 12.82 1.98 7.89
C ARG A 28 11.38 2.04 7.42
N LEU A 29 10.63 0.96 7.65
CA LEU A 29 9.22 0.85 7.31
C LEU A 29 8.34 1.04 8.54
N PHE A 30 7.35 1.92 8.42
CA PHE A 30 6.19 1.94 9.30
C PHE A 30 4.96 1.41 8.58
N CYS A 31 4.35 0.34 9.09
CA CYS A 31 3.20 -0.30 8.52
C CYS A 31 1.97 -0.06 9.40
N VAL A 32 0.92 0.55 8.86
CA VAL A 32 -0.39 0.71 9.51
C VAL A 32 -1.28 -0.42 9.00
N ALA A 33 -1.38 -1.48 9.80
CA ALA A 33 -1.98 -2.74 9.37
C ALA A 33 -2.53 -3.55 10.53
N GLY A 34 -3.51 -4.39 10.22
CA GLY A 34 -4.13 -5.33 11.15
C GLY A 34 -5.30 -4.74 11.94
N SER A 35 -6.25 -5.63 12.19
CA SER A 35 -7.44 -5.43 13.00
C SER A 35 -7.83 -6.76 13.65
N MET A 36 -8.85 -6.75 14.50
CA MET A 36 -9.40 -7.99 15.06
C MET A 36 -9.80 -8.94 13.91
N GLY A 37 -9.34 -10.19 13.97
CA GLY A 37 -9.52 -11.19 12.90
C GLY A 37 -8.51 -11.09 11.74
N MET A 38 -7.84 -9.95 11.54
CA MET A 38 -6.93 -9.71 10.40
C MET A 38 -5.46 -9.51 10.79
N VAL A 39 -5.06 -9.93 11.99
CA VAL A 39 -3.67 -9.82 12.49
C VAL A 39 -2.64 -10.52 11.58
N GLY A 40 -3.07 -11.54 10.84
CA GLY A 40 -2.24 -12.23 9.86
C GLY A 40 -1.71 -11.29 8.77
N ALA A 41 -2.52 -10.34 8.30
CA ALA A 41 -2.13 -9.38 7.27
C ALA A 41 -0.95 -8.50 7.72
N ALA A 42 -1.04 -7.96 8.95
CA ALA A 42 0.05 -7.20 9.57
C ALA A 42 1.34 -8.02 9.70
N THR A 43 1.21 -9.29 10.07
CA THR A 43 2.35 -10.20 10.22
C THR A 43 3.02 -10.50 8.87
N LEU A 44 2.23 -10.80 7.84
CA LEU A 44 2.74 -11.10 6.50
C LEU A 44 3.43 -9.88 5.87
N ALA A 45 2.79 -8.70 5.96
CA ALA A 45 3.35 -7.46 5.42
C ALA A 45 4.69 -7.10 6.08
N SER A 46 4.77 -7.18 7.41
CA SER A 46 6.00 -6.86 8.15
C SER A 46 7.12 -7.86 7.87
N ARG A 47 6.81 -9.17 7.81
CA ARG A 47 7.78 -10.21 7.45
C ARG A 47 8.27 -10.08 6.01
N ALA A 48 7.39 -9.74 5.07
CA ALA A 48 7.77 -9.49 3.70
C ALA A 48 8.79 -8.35 3.61
N ALA A 49 8.56 -7.25 4.34
CA ALA A 49 9.50 -6.14 4.40
C ALA A 49 10.88 -6.54 4.98
N LEU A 50 10.91 -7.33 6.05
CA LEU A 50 12.17 -7.85 6.59
C LEU A 50 12.88 -8.75 5.58
N ARG A 51 12.13 -9.61 4.87
CA ARG A 51 12.66 -10.54 3.86
C ARG A 51 13.20 -9.83 2.62
N THR A 52 12.61 -8.71 2.21
CA THR A 52 13.14 -7.85 1.14
C THR A 52 14.29 -6.97 1.61
N GLY A 53 14.54 -6.95 2.93
CA GLY A 53 15.74 -6.40 3.53
C GLY A 53 15.55 -5.09 4.29
N ALA A 54 14.34 -4.64 4.58
CA ALA A 54 14.15 -3.49 5.46
C ALA A 54 14.93 -3.66 6.77
N GLY A 55 15.74 -2.67 7.13
CA GLY A 55 16.58 -2.75 8.33
C GLY A 55 15.80 -2.60 9.63
N LEU A 56 14.72 -1.81 9.61
CA LEU A 56 13.79 -1.65 10.72
C LEU A 56 12.36 -1.72 10.20
N VAL A 57 11.53 -2.56 10.84
CA VAL A 57 10.11 -2.68 10.55
C VAL A 57 9.31 -2.47 11.82
N ARG A 58 8.38 -1.52 11.76
CA ARG A 58 7.45 -1.21 12.84
C ARG A 58 6.03 -1.30 12.33
N VAL A 59 5.14 -1.90 13.12
CA VAL A 59 3.72 -2.02 12.76
C VAL A 59 2.86 -1.27 13.78
N GLY A 60 2.10 -0.29 13.30
CA GLY A 60 1.04 0.38 14.02
C GLY A 60 -0.28 -0.37 13.88
N MET A 61 -0.89 -0.73 15.00
CA MET A 61 -2.13 -1.52 15.05
C MET A 61 -2.94 -1.22 16.32
N PRO A 62 -4.22 -1.61 16.40
CA PRO A 62 -5.00 -1.60 17.65
C PRO A 62 -4.22 -2.21 18.81
N TRP A 63 -4.16 -1.51 19.95
CA TRP A 63 -3.21 -1.84 21.02
C TRP A 63 -3.33 -3.29 21.53
N ARG A 64 -4.55 -3.84 21.55
CA ARG A 64 -4.80 -5.21 22.02
C ARG A 64 -4.16 -6.29 21.14
N LEU A 65 -3.75 -5.94 19.91
CA LEU A 65 -3.15 -6.86 18.94
C LEU A 65 -1.61 -6.85 18.96
N ALA A 66 -1.00 -5.88 19.65
CA ALA A 66 0.45 -5.67 19.63
C ALA A 66 1.23 -6.92 20.09
N ALA A 67 0.84 -7.54 21.20
CA ALA A 67 1.50 -8.74 21.71
C ALA A 67 1.39 -9.92 20.74
N VAL A 68 0.28 -10.02 20.00
CA VAL A 68 0.04 -11.10 19.04
C VAL A 68 0.99 -10.99 17.84
N VAL A 69 1.24 -9.78 17.34
CA VAL A 69 2.19 -9.57 16.24
C VAL A 69 3.63 -9.75 16.73
N ALA A 70 3.98 -9.17 17.88
CA ALA A 70 5.32 -9.33 18.46
C ALA A 70 5.66 -10.80 18.74
N GLY A 71 4.68 -11.61 19.14
CA GLY A 71 4.84 -13.04 19.36
C GLY A 71 5.04 -13.87 18.08
N ARG A 72 4.68 -13.35 16.90
CA ARG A 72 4.84 -14.04 15.60
C ARG A 72 6.19 -13.77 14.93
N ASP A 73 6.80 -12.62 15.20
CA ASP A 73 8.16 -12.31 14.77
C ASP A 73 8.80 -11.28 15.72
N PRO A 74 9.80 -11.66 16.52
CA PRO A 74 10.44 -10.77 17.48
C PRO A 74 11.28 -9.67 16.82
N ASN A 75 11.55 -9.76 15.50
CA ASN A 75 12.26 -8.72 14.76
C ASN A 75 11.34 -7.55 14.37
N VAL A 76 10.02 -7.71 14.53
CA VAL A 76 9.03 -6.68 14.21
C VAL A 76 8.73 -5.87 15.46
N MET A 77 8.94 -4.55 15.37
CA MET A 77 8.53 -3.62 16.44
C MET A 77 7.04 -3.33 16.32
N THR A 78 6.35 -3.17 17.44
CA THR A 78 4.92 -2.82 17.45
C THR A 78 4.69 -1.45 18.05
N SER A 79 3.69 -0.73 17.53
CA SER A 79 3.22 0.55 18.05
C SER A 79 1.72 0.50 18.29
N ALA A 80 1.32 0.74 19.54
CA ALA A 80 -0.07 0.74 19.94
C ALA A 80 -0.79 2.00 19.45
N LEU A 81 -1.84 1.81 18.64
CA LEU A 81 -2.70 2.86 18.13
C LEU A 81 -4.05 2.87 18.88
N PRO A 82 -4.73 4.04 18.93
CA PRO A 82 -6.11 4.12 19.39
C PRO A 82 -7.01 3.17 18.59
N GLU A 83 -7.99 2.57 19.26
CA GLU A 83 -8.83 1.52 18.65
C GLU A 83 -10.32 1.75 18.90
N THR A 84 -11.15 1.15 18.05
CA THR A 84 -12.59 1.02 18.25
C THR A 84 -12.92 -0.17 19.15
N GLU A 85 -14.19 -0.29 19.57
CA GLU A 85 -14.67 -1.46 20.33
C GLU A 85 -14.47 -2.77 19.54
N ASP A 86 -14.62 -2.72 18.21
CA ASP A 86 -14.41 -3.84 17.29
C ASP A 86 -12.93 -4.25 17.12
N GLY A 87 -11.99 -3.57 17.79
CA GLY A 87 -10.56 -3.84 17.64
C GLY A 87 -10.01 -3.44 16.27
N THR A 88 -10.48 -2.32 15.72
CA THR A 88 -9.98 -1.68 14.50
C THR A 88 -9.35 -0.33 14.83
N ILE A 89 -8.65 0.32 13.90
CA ILE A 89 -8.04 1.63 14.15
C ILE A 89 -9.13 2.70 14.29
N SER A 90 -9.08 3.53 15.32
CA SER A 90 -10.10 4.58 15.52
C SER A 90 -9.80 5.87 14.74
N ALA A 91 -10.82 6.70 14.54
CA ALA A 91 -10.73 8.00 13.87
C ALA A 91 -9.77 8.99 14.57
N MET A 92 -9.46 8.77 15.85
CA MET A 92 -8.51 9.58 16.64
C MET A 92 -7.04 9.23 16.39
N SER A 93 -6.78 8.19 15.60
CA SER A 93 -5.43 7.68 15.35
C SER A 93 -4.50 8.53 14.49
N PRO A 94 -4.95 9.40 13.54
CA PRO A 94 -4.05 10.06 12.60
C PRO A 94 -2.85 10.78 13.25
N ALA A 95 -3.08 11.60 14.28
CA ALA A 95 -2.01 12.32 14.96
C ALA A 95 -0.97 11.37 15.60
N LYS A 96 -1.44 10.26 16.20
CA LYS A 96 -0.55 9.27 16.80
C LYS A 96 0.17 8.43 15.74
N ILE A 97 -0.49 8.10 14.62
CA ILE A 97 0.12 7.45 13.47
C ILE A 97 1.28 8.28 12.92
N LEU A 98 1.05 9.57 12.66
CA LEU A 98 2.07 10.48 12.15
C LEU A 98 3.27 10.56 13.10
N LYS A 99 3.02 10.71 14.41
CA LYS A 99 4.07 10.70 15.43
C LYS A 99 4.88 9.40 15.44
N GLN A 100 4.22 8.24 15.29
CA GLN A 100 4.91 6.94 15.26
C GLN A 100 5.67 6.69 13.96
N ALA A 101 5.28 7.35 12.87
CA ALA A 101 5.95 7.29 11.58
C ALA A 101 7.19 8.19 11.50
N GLU A 102 7.41 9.09 12.47
CA GLU A 102 8.60 9.94 12.53
C GLU A 102 9.89 9.09 12.47
N GLY A 103 10.82 9.51 11.60
CA GLY A 103 12.08 8.80 11.37
C GLY A 103 11.98 7.52 10.52
N SER A 104 10.80 7.18 10.00
CA SER A 104 10.62 6.13 8.99
C SER A 104 10.77 6.70 7.57
N ASP A 105 11.26 5.89 6.64
CA ASP A 105 11.47 6.28 5.24
C ASP A 105 10.22 6.00 4.38
N VAL A 106 9.52 4.91 4.70
CA VAL A 106 8.36 4.41 3.97
C VAL A 106 7.21 4.16 4.94
N MET A 107 5.99 4.49 4.50
CA MET A 107 4.74 4.09 5.13
C MET A 107 3.98 3.14 4.22
N LEU A 108 3.59 1.98 4.76
CA LEU A 108 2.60 1.09 4.16
C LEU A 108 1.30 1.24 4.95
N ILE A 109 0.17 1.41 4.29
CA ILE A 109 -1.15 1.47 4.93
C ILE A 109 -2.14 0.55 4.22
N GLY A 110 -2.90 -0.19 5.02
CA GLY A 110 -4.09 -0.90 4.51
C GLY A 110 -4.19 -2.40 4.73
N PRO A 111 -3.13 -3.21 4.84
CA PRO A 111 -3.29 -4.65 5.03
C PRO A 111 -4.10 -5.00 6.28
N GLY A 112 -5.34 -5.47 6.09
CA GLY A 112 -6.23 -5.90 7.17
C GLY A 112 -6.67 -4.78 8.10
N LEU A 113 -6.91 -3.56 7.60
CA LEU A 113 -7.45 -2.48 8.43
C LEU A 113 -8.94 -2.60 8.71
N SER A 114 -9.68 -3.41 7.93
CA SER A 114 -11.14 -3.44 7.86
C SER A 114 -11.77 -2.20 7.24
N GLN A 115 -13.08 -2.27 6.97
CA GLN A 115 -13.91 -1.18 6.47
C GLN A 115 -14.76 -0.54 7.59
N ASN A 116 -14.32 -0.61 8.86
CA ASN A 116 -15.00 0.11 9.93
C ASN A 116 -15.03 1.63 9.60
N PRO A 117 -16.18 2.33 9.72
CA PRO A 117 -16.28 3.74 9.35
C PRO A 117 -15.26 4.64 10.04
N GLN A 118 -14.92 4.38 11.30
CA GLN A 118 -13.90 5.15 12.01
C GLN A 118 -12.49 4.91 11.44
N THR A 119 -12.20 3.68 11.01
CA THR A 119 -10.93 3.35 10.35
C THR A 119 -10.85 4.00 8.97
N VAL A 120 -11.91 3.94 8.18
CA VAL A 120 -12.00 4.63 6.88
C VAL A 120 -11.73 6.13 7.04
N GLN A 121 -12.42 6.77 7.99
CA GLN A 121 -12.20 8.18 8.29
C GLN A 121 -10.76 8.47 8.76
N ALA A 122 -10.16 7.59 9.56
CA ALA A 122 -8.77 7.73 9.97
C ALA A 122 -7.81 7.71 8.78
N VAL A 123 -8.02 6.79 7.82
CA VAL A 123 -7.21 6.70 6.59
C VAL A 123 -7.35 7.98 5.78
N ILE A 124 -8.58 8.40 5.46
CA ILE A 124 -8.84 9.60 4.65
C ILE A 124 -8.18 10.85 5.26
N ASN A 125 -8.30 11.02 6.59
CA ASN A 125 -7.71 12.17 7.28
C ASN A 125 -6.18 12.10 7.36
N LEU A 126 -5.61 10.90 7.36
CA LEU A 126 -4.18 10.67 7.49
C LEU A 126 -3.43 10.94 6.18
N LEU A 127 -3.91 10.44 5.05
CA LEU A 127 -3.16 10.41 3.79
C LEU A 127 -2.60 11.78 3.35
N PRO A 128 -3.36 12.90 3.42
CA PRO A 128 -2.84 14.21 3.04
C PRO A 128 -1.66 14.71 3.91
N GLN A 129 -1.50 14.13 5.09
CA GLN A 129 -0.49 14.54 6.09
C GLN A 129 0.76 13.65 6.08
N VAL A 130 0.75 12.54 5.34
CA VAL A 130 1.88 11.61 5.26
C VAL A 130 3.04 12.28 4.54
N LYS A 131 4.22 12.23 5.17
CA LYS A 131 5.47 12.76 4.60
C LYS A 131 6.38 11.67 4.05
N GLN A 132 6.18 10.42 4.42
CA GLN A 132 7.02 9.30 3.97
C GLN A 132 6.71 8.93 2.51
N LYS A 133 7.58 8.13 1.88
CA LYS A 133 7.19 7.39 0.68
C LYS A 133 6.00 6.51 1.05
N LEU A 134 4.95 6.51 0.24
CA LEU A 134 3.67 5.94 0.63
C LEU A 134 3.28 4.77 -0.29
N VAL A 135 2.89 3.66 0.33
CA VAL A 135 2.25 2.52 -0.31
C VAL A 135 0.86 2.33 0.29
N ILE A 136 -0.17 2.28 -0.55
CA ILE A 136 -1.56 2.05 -0.16
C ILE A 136 -2.00 0.71 -0.76
N ASP A 137 -2.45 -0.21 0.10
CA ASP A 137 -2.89 -1.56 -0.29
C ASP A 137 -4.23 -1.91 0.36
N ALA A 138 -4.89 -2.95 -0.14
CA ALA A 138 -6.02 -3.60 0.53
C ALA A 138 -7.09 -2.63 1.11
N ASP A 139 -7.35 -2.69 2.41
CA ASP A 139 -8.36 -1.85 3.05
C ASP A 139 -8.03 -0.35 3.02
N GLY A 140 -6.76 0.01 2.83
CA GLY A 140 -6.36 1.39 2.58
C GLY A 140 -6.84 1.88 1.22
N LEU A 141 -6.85 1.01 0.20
CA LEU A 141 -7.42 1.31 -1.12
C LEU A 141 -8.95 1.38 -1.04
N ASN A 142 -9.58 0.42 -0.37
CA ASN A 142 -11.03 0.41 -0.19
C ASN A 142 -11.53 1.64 0.59
N ALA A 143 -10.77 2.11 1.58
CA ALA A 143 -11.11 3.31 2.37
C ALA A 143 -11.13 4.61 1.53
N ILE A 144 -10.40 4.64 0.41
CA ILE A 144 -10.36 5.80 -0.50
C ILE A 144 -11.10 5.55 -1.82
N ALA A 145 -11.79 4.42 -1.94
CA ALA A 145 -12.58 4.11 -3.13
C ALA A 145 -13.85 4.97 -3.19
N HIS A 146 -14.59 4.86 -4.30
CA HIS A 146 -15.84 5.60 -4.51
C HIS A 146 -15.64 7.12 -4.34
N ASP A 147 -16.49 7.77 -3.52
CA ASP A 147 -16.53 9.22 -3.32
C ASP A 147 -15.29 9.81 -2.62
N HIS A 148 -14.32 8.99 -2.23
CA HIS A 148 -13.14 9.41 -1.48
C HIS A 148 -11.85 9.42 -2.31
N CYS A 149 -11.89 9.04 -3.58
CA CYS A 149 -10.70 8.88 -4.42
C CYS A 149 -9.92 10.19 -4.61
N GLU A 150 -10.63 11.32 -4.56
CA GLU A 150 -10.05 12.66 -4.63
C GLU A 150 -9.02 12.97 -3.52
N VAL A 151 -9.02 12.22 -2.41
CA VAL A 151 -7.98 12.36 -1.37
C VAL A 151 -6.57 12.14 -1.93
N LEU A 152 -6.42 11.32 -2.98
CA LEU A 152 -5.15 11.07 -3.67
C LEU A 152 -4.54 12.36 -4.26
N THR A 153 -5.37 13.31 -4.68
CA THR A 153 -4.89 14.59 -5.22
C THR A 153 -4.22 15.44 -4.14
N SER A 154 -4.68 15.29 -2.89
CA SER A 154 -4.23 16.04 -1.70
C SER A 154 -2.99 15.46 -1.02
N ILE A 155 -2.50 14.28 -1.44
CA ILE A 155 -1.28 13.69 -0.88
C ILE A 155 -0.05 14.51 -1.28
N GLN A 156 0.81 14.79 -0.30
CA GLN A 156 2.09 15.46 -0.53
C GLN A 156 3.02 14.53 -1.33
N ARG A 157 3.53 15.03 -2.47
CA ARG A 157 4.40 14.26 -3.38
C ARG A 157 5.89 14.59 -3.21
N THR A 158 6.26 15.18 -2.07
CA THR A 158 7.63 15.66 -1.78
C THR A 158 8.66 14.53 -1.78
N ASN A 159 8.25 13.31 -1.45
CA ASN A 159 9.12 12.13 -1.41
C ASN A 159 8.84 11.10 -2.51
N GLY A 160 8.10 11.49 -3.55
CA GLY A 160 7.73 10.65 -4.69
C GLY A 160 6.22 10.47 -4.84
N LEU A 161 5.82 9.79 -5.92
CA LEU A 161 4.42 9.44 -6.15
C LEU A 161 3.97 8.32 -5.19
N PRO A 162 2.76 8.38 -4.62
CA PRO A 162 2.18 7.26 -3.89
C PRO A 162 2.07 6.01 -4.78
N ILE A 163 2.32 4.84 -4.21
CA ILE A 163 2.18 3.55 -4.89
C ILE A 163 0.88 2.89 -4.41
N LEU A 164 -0.01 2.56 -5.34
CA LEU A 164 -1.23 1.82 -5.08
C LEU A 164 -1.10 0.42 -5.65
N THR A 165 -1.54 -0.59 -4.89
CA THR A 165 -1.40 -2.01 -5.27
C THR A 165 -2.73 -2.74 -5.47
N PRO A 166 -3.69 -2.21 -6.27
CA PRO A 166 -5.01 -2.81 -6.39
C PRO A 166 -4.96 -4.15 -7.13
N HIS A 167 -5.76 -5.11 -6.69
CA HIS A 167 -6.25 -6.18 -7.57
C HIS A 167 -7.41 -5.65 -8.44
N PRO A 168 -7.90 -6.39 -9.45
CA PRO A 168 -8.93 -5.89 -10.35
C PRO A 168 -10.20 -5.40 -9.64
N GLY A 169 -10.70 -6.15 -8.65
CA GLY A 169 -11.85 -5.70 -7.83
C GLY A 169 -11.63 -4.41 -7.03
N GLU A 170 -10.44 -4.18 -6.45
CA GLU A 170 -10.10 -2.92 -5.77
C GLU A 170 -10.02 -1.78 -6.79
N MET A 171 -9.44 -2.03 -7.96
CA MET A 171 -9.36 -1.04 -9.04
C MET A 171 -10.76 -0.60 -9.51
N LEU A 172 -11.71 -1.53 -9.66
CA LEU A 172 -13.09 -1.20 -10.01
C LEU A 172 -13.73 -0.25 -8.98
N ARG A 173 -13.53 -0.51 -7.68
CA ARG A 173 -14.05 0.36 -6.63
C ARG A 173 -13.40 1.75 -6.65
N LEU A 174 -12.11 1.83 -6.95
CA LEU A 174 -11.38 3.09 -7.08
C LEU A 174 -11.82 3.92 -8.29
N LEU A 175 -12.20 3.26 -9.39
CA LEU A 175 -12.74 3.91 -10.58
C LEU A 175 -14.19 4.37 -10.40
N GLY A 176 -14.96 3.66 -9.57
CA GLY A 176 -16.38 3.97 -9.34
C GLY A 176 -17.23 3.78 -10.59
N ASP A 177 -18.35 4.50 -10.65
CA ASP A 177 -19.35 4.36 -11.72
C ASP A 177 -18.89 4.92 -13.08
N GLU A 178 -17.72 5.57 -13.14
CA GLU A 178 -17.09 5.99 -14.40
C GLU A 178 -16.65 4.80 -15.26
N TYR A 179 -16.67 3.57 -14.73
CA TYR A 179 -16.15 2.39 -15.39
C TYR A 179 -17.05 1.16 -15.25
N ASP A 180 -17.50 0.61 -16.38
CA ASP A 180 -18.41 -0.55 -16.42
C ASP A 180 -17.77 -1.88 -15.98
N GLY A 181 -16.45 -1.89 -15.81
CA GLY A 181 -15.66 -3.01 -15.30
C GLY A 181 -15.61 -4.26 -16.17
N ALA A 182 -16.32 -4.29 -17.30
CA ALA A 182 -16.22 -5.35 -18.30
C ALA A 182 -14.78 -5.47 -18.80
N SER A 183 -14.18 -4.32 -18.99
CA SER A 183 -12.95 -4.16 -19.70
C SER A 183 -11.71 -4.58 -18.89
N LEU A 184 -11.73 -4.50 -17.55
CA LEU A 184 -10.68 -5.13 -16.72
C LEU A 184 -10.61 -6.67 -16.84
N LYS A 185 -11.63 -7.32 -17.41
CA LYS A 185 -11.68 -8.76 -17.67
C LYS A 185 -11.29 -9.14 -19.10
N GLU A 186 -11.10 -8.17 -19.99
CA GLU A 186 -10.93 -8.38 -21.44
C GLU A 186 -9.48 -8.63 -21.88
N GLY A 187 -8.50 -8.55 -20.96
CA GLY A 187 -7.12 -8.93 -21.22
C GLY A 187 -6.09 -7.94 -20.69
N ASP A 188 -4.82 -8.19 -21.03
CA ASP A 188 -3.68 -7.42 -20.48
C ASP A 188 -3.58 -6.00 -21.06
N GLU A 189 -3.93 -5.80 -22.33
CA GLU A 189 -3.93 -4.46 -22.95
C GLU A 189 -4.91 -3.53 -22.25
N HIS A 190 -6.12 -4.02 -21.99
CA HIS A 190 -7.13 -3.23 -21.33
C HIS A 190 -6.75 -2.90 -19.87
N ARG A 191 -6.22 -3.88 -19.15
CA ARG A 191 -5.69 -3.67 -17.79
C ARG A 191 -4.57 -2.62 -17.79
N ARG A 192 -3.71 -2.61 -18.80
CA ARG A 192 -2.70 -1.57 -18.98
C ARG A 192 -3.34 -0.20 -19.16
N ASP A 193 -4.31 -0.07 -20.05
CA ASP A 193 -4.91 1.21 -20.37
C ASP A 193 -5.65 1.80 -19.15
N VAL A 194 -6.33 0.96 -18.37
CA VAL A 194 -6.93 1.36 -17.08
C VAL A 194 -5.88 1.82 -16.08
N ALA A 195 -4.80 1.07 -15.91
CA ALA A 195 -3.75 1.42 -14.96
C ALA A 195 -3.08 2.75 -15.35
N VAL A 196 -2.82 2.97 -16.65
CA VAL A 196 -2.24 4.21 -17.18
C VAL A 196 -3.19 5.38 -16.97
N PHE A 197 -4.47 5.21 -17.29
CA PHE A 197 -5.50 6.24 -17.08
C PHE A 197 -5.56 6.66 -15.62
N PHE A 198 -5.66 5.70 -14.70
CA PHE A 198 -5.77 5.97 -13.27
C PHE A 198 -4.50 6.64 -12.71
N ALA A 199 -3.32 6.14 -13.12
CA ALA A 199 -2.03 6.71 -12.73
C ALA A 199 -1.89 8.18 -13.16
N ARG A 200 -2.32 8.51 -14.39
CA ARG A 200 -2.33 9.89 -14.89
C ARG A 200 -3.34 10.77 -14.13
N LYS A 201 -4.58 10.29 -13.98
CA LYS A 201 -5.68 11.04 -13.33
C LYS A 201 -5.27 11.49 -11.93
N TYR A 202 -4.75 10.58 -11.11
CA TYR A 202 -4.46 10.85 -9.70
C TYR A 202 -2.97 11.11 -9.39
N LYS A 203 -2.09 11.07 -10.41
CA LYS A 203 -0.64 11.24 -10.27
C LYS A 203 -0.07 10.29 -9.21
N VAL A 204 -0.22 9.00 -9.47
CA VAL A 204 0.20 7.87 -8.62
C VAL A 204 0.93 6.83 -9.45
N VAL A 205 1.66 5.93 -8.79
CA VAL A 205 2.09 4.66 -9.39
C VAL A 205 1.03 3.61 -9.10
N VAL A 206 0.59 2.90 -10.15
CA VAL A 206 -0.35 1.78 -10.04
C VAL A 206 0.41 0.47 -10.26
N VAL A 207 0.25 -0.47 -9.32
CA VAL A 207 0.64 -1.87 -9.44
C VAL A 207 -0.65 -2.70 -9.52
N LEU A 208 -1.21 -2.83 -10.72
CA LEU A 208 -2.46 -3.53 -10.97
C LEU A 208 -2.22 -5.05 -10.98
N LYS A 209 -2.44 -5.68 -9.82
CA LYS A 209 -2.22 -7.10 -9.57
C LYS A 209 -3.09 -7.96 -10.48
N GLY A 210 -2.59 -9.16 -10.81
CA GLY A 210 -3.24 -10.15 -11.67
C GLY A 210 -2.20 -11.00 -12.39
N TYR A 211 -2.65 -11.97 -13.19
CA TYR A 211 -1.76 -12.64 -14.15
C TYR A 211 -1.17 -11.57 -15.06
N HIS A 212 0.15 -11.50 -15.22
CA HIS A 212 0.80 -10.33 -15.84
C HIS A 212 0.48 -9.02 -15.09
N THR A 213 1.11 -8.81 -13.94
CA THR A 213 0.88 -7.58 -13.15
C THR A 213 1.43 -6.37 -13.92
N VAL A 214 0.58 -5.35 -14.09
CA VAL A 214 0.96 -4.10 -14.76
C VAL A 214 1.43 -3.09 -13.72
N VAL A 215 2.57 -2.45 -13.97
CA VAL A 215 3.12 -1.37 -13.14
C VAL A 215 3.29 -0.12 -14.00
N THR A 216 2.73 1.01 -13.59
CA THR A 216 2.82 2.26 -14.37
C THR A 216 2.69 3.50 -13.51
N ASP A 217 3.41 4.57 -13.89
CA ASP A 217 3.22 5.94 -13.38
C ASP A 217 2.39 6.82 -14.32
N GLY A 218 1.81 6.22 -15.37
CA GLY A 218 1.08 6.90 -16.44
C GLY A 218 1.94 7.25 -17.66
N THR A 219 3.27 7.21 -17.56
CA THR A 219 4.18 7.47 -18.69
C THR A 219 5.02 6.25 -19.05
N LYS A 220 5.46 5.52 -18.04
CA LYS A 220 6.21 4.27 -18.15
C LYS A 220 5.33 3.09 -17.81
N VAL A 221 5.53 1.97 -18.50
CA VAL A 221 4.80 0.73 -18.24
C VAL A 221 5.77 -0.44 -18.14
N TYR A 222 5.63 -1.24 -17.10
CA TYR A 222 6.26 -2.54 -16.93
C TYR A 222 5.19 -3.61 -16.77
N VAL A 223 5.40 -4.77 -17.38
CA VAL A 223 4.53 -5.94 -17.21
C VAL A 223 5.34 -7.10 -16.62
N ASN A 224 4.97 -7.52 -15.42
CA ASN A 224 5.62 -8.64 -14.76
C ASN A 224 5.13 -9.98 -15.30
N GLN A 225 5.98 -10.70 -16.04
CA GLN A 225 5.65 -12.00 -16.64
C GLN A 225 5.82 -13.20 -15.70
N THR A 226 6.32 -12.98 -14.48
CA THR A 226 6.49 -14.06 -13.50
C THR A 226 5.19 -14.32 -12.73
N GLY A 227 5.14 -15.48 -12.05
CA GLY A 227 4.04 -15.87 -11.18
C GLY A 227 3.49 -17.24 -11.55
N ASN A 228 2.64 -17.79 -10.68
CA ASN A 228 1.94 -19.05 -10.94
C ASN A 228 0.62 -19.10 -10.15
N PRO A 229 -0.33 -19.98 -10.53
CA PRO A 229 -1.63 -20.08 -9.86
C PRO A 229 -1.56 -20.40 -8.36
N GLY A 230 -0.46 -20.98 -7.87
CA GLY A 230 -0.25 -21.27 -6.45
C GLY A 230 -0.19 -20.05 -5.54
N MET A 231 -0.08 -18.84 -6.11
CA MET A 231 -0.14 -17.56 -5.40
C MET A 231 -1.58 -17.11 -5.11
N ALA A 232 -2.59 -17.69 -5.75
CA ALA A 232 -4.01 -17.38 -5.50
C ALA A 232 -4.49 -18.06 -4.21
N LYS A 233 -4.13 -17.48 -3.06
CA LYS A 233 -4.50 -17.98 -1.72
C LYS A 233 -5.05 -16.86 -0.84
N ALA A 234 -5.91 -17.24 0.11
CA ALA A 234 -6.43 -16.39 1.18
C ALA A 234 -5.52 -16.45 2.41
#